data_AF-A0AAV9X7H6-F1
#
_entry.id   AF-A0AAV9X7H6-F1
#
_cell.length_a   1.000
_cell.length_b   1.000
_cell.length_c   1.000
_cell.angle_alpha   90.00
_cell.angle_beta   90.00
_cell.angle_gamma   90.00
#
_symmetry.space_group_name_H-M   'P 1'
#
loop_
_entity.id
_entity.type
_entity.pdbx_description
1 polymer ?
#
loop_
_entity_poly.entity_id
_entity_poly.type
_entity_poly.pdbx_seq_one_letter_code
_entity_poly.pdbx_strand_id
1 'polypeptide(L)'
;MFSDTERKALMAGSSNIEFYRGDLMTEMKESIHSIIVQYAGLQGNHCSFFGLHNEKQGGNYMLILVNELRMDLSGQGIVADCALLPLEYESVQTLGSGLRNLMGKSGIVSVKTSDAETKAWLQFSVGMVERCRTWTHNQNKCEYYKLKKIPLTAPDLSVGKSPICNCGKGLFPTSFYADDRIKPLLPYATRAALGPLFSPPYSTKPQDFKDMARKVEERLAMMSKEIREGTCGGCGTSKRADGDETLMKCARCKGIEYCSKECQKGDWKRHKADCQVRET
;
A
#
# COMPACT_ATOMS: atom_id res chain seq x y z
N MET A 1 -5.63 -7.11 10.53
CA MET A 1 -4.71 -5.97 10.73
C MET A 1 -5.41 -4.88 11.52
N PHE A 2 -6.49 -4.31 11.00
CA PHE A 2 -7.33 -3.34 11.70
C PHE A 2 -8.43 -4.02 12.54
N SER A 3 -8.69 -3.47 13.72
CA SER A 3 -9.85 -3.76 14.56
C SER A 3 -11.14 -3.19 13.96
N ASP A 4 -12.29 -3.61 14.45
CA ASP A 4 -13.58 -3.06 14.03
C ASP A 4 -13.73 -1.57 14.38
N THR A 5 -13.13 -1.13 15.48
CA THR A 5 -13.13 0.28 15.89
C THR A 5 -12.30 1.12 14.93
N GLU A 6 -11.08 0.66 14.61
CA GLU A 6 -10.22 1.30 13.60
C GLU A 6 -10.97 1.35 12.26
N ARG A 7 -11.61 0.26 11.83
CA ARG A 7 -12.33 0.22 10.56
C ARG A 7 -13.63 1.04 10.54
N LYS A 8 -14.37 1.12 11.64
CA LYS A 8 -15.57 1.98 11.73
C LYS A 8 -15.19 3.45 11.65
N ALA A 9 -14.08 3.85 12.26
CA ALA A 9 -13.49 5.15 12.01
C ALA A 9 -13.20 5.28 10.50
N LEU A 10 -12.46 4.35 9.88
CA LEU A 10 -12.14 4.37 8.45
C LEU A 10 -13.37 4.46 7.51
N MET A 11 -14.52 3.92 7.90
CA MET A 11 -15.74 3.82 7.07
C MET A 11 -16.72 4.99 7.24
N ALA A 12 -16.60 5.77 8.33
CA ALA A 12 -17.48 6.90 8.62
C ALA A 12 -17.03 8.23 7.95
N GLY A 13 -15.84 8.25 7.34
CA GLY A 13 -15.31 9.41 6.62
C GLY A 13 -15.62 9.36 5.12
N SER A 14 -16.41 10.32 4.63
CA SER A 14 -16.63 10.55 3.20
C SER A 14 -15.33 11.02 2.52
N SER A 15 -14.97 10.34 1.43
CA SER A 15 -14.12 10.83 0.33
C SER A 15 -13.11 11.94 0.68
N ASN A 16 -11.94 11.60 1.22
CA ASN A 16 -10.65 12.30 0.97
C ASN A 16 -9.49 11.65 1.74
N ILE A 17 -8.30 11.75 1.16
CA ILE A 17 -7.00 11.15 1.54
C ILE A 17 -6.46 11.59 2.93
N GLU A 18 -7.20 12.41 3.69
CA GLU A 18 -6.75 13.01 4.95
C GLU A 18 -7.13 12.24 6.23
N PHE A 19 -7.84 11.11 6.13
CA PHE A 19 -8.48 10.45 7.27
C PHE A 19 -7.53 9.77 8.29
N TYR A 20 -6.30 9.44 7.90
CA TYR A 20 -5.37 8.69 8.76
C TYR A 20 -4.66 9.55 9.81
N ARG A 21 -4.72 10.89 9.68
CA ARG A 21 -3.90 11.80 10.48
C ARG A 21 -4.33 11.82 11.95
N GLY A 22 -3.45 11.39 12.85
CA GLY A 22 -3.57 11.65 14.29
C GLY A 22 -3.55 10.43 15.21
N ASP A 23 -3.74 9.21 14.69
CA ASP A 23 -3.46 7.97 15.43
C ASP A 23 -2.26 7.22 14.84
N LEU A 24 -1.13 7.29 15.53
CA LEU A 24 0.14 6.75 15.07
C LEU A 24 0.09 5.26 14.73
N MET A 25 -0.65 4.46 15.52
CA MET A 25 -0.73 3.01 15.29
C MET A 25 -1.52 2.69 14.02
N THR A 26 -2.63 3.40 13.78
CA THR A 26 -3.40 3.27 12.55
C THR A 26 -2.58 3.73 11.34
N GLU A 27 -1.88 4.87 11.42
CA GLU A 27 -0.98 5.35 10.37
C GLU A 27 0.07 4.29 9.99
N MET A 28 0.78 3.74 10.98
CA MET A 28 1.75 2.66 10.78
C MET A 28 1.13 1.39 10.17
N LYS A 29 -0.07 1.00 10.62
CA LYS A 29 -0.75 -0.18 10.06
C LYS A 29 -1.12 0.04 8.60
N GLU A 30 -1.58 1.23 8.22
CA GLU A 30 -1.97 1.56 6.85
C GLU A 30 -0.77 1.61 5.90
N SER A 31 0.35 2.20 6.31
CA SER A 31 1.57 2.20 5.49
C SER A 31 2.09 0.79 5.26
N ILE A 32 2.14 -0.06 6.30
CA ILE A 32 2.52 -1.47 6.17
C ILE A 32 1.52 -2.24 5.30
N HIS A 33 0.22 -2.02 5.51
CA HIS A 33 -0.84 -2.64 4.73
C HIS A 33 -0.69 -2.33 3.24
N SER A 34 -0.48 -1.05 2.92
CA SER A 34 -0.31 -0.54 1.56
C SER A 34 0.87 -1.22 0.86
N ILE A 35 2.02 -1.31 1.53
CA ILE A 35 3.21 -2.01 1.00
C ILE A 35 2.90 -3.47 0.68
N ILE A 36 2.29 -4.20 1.61
CA ILE A 36 2.03 -5.64 1.47
C ILE A 36 0.99 -5.91 0.37
N VAL A 37 -0.12 -5.17 0.35
CA VAL A 37 -1.22 -5.37 -0.62
C VAL A 37 -0.77 -5.05 -2.04
N GLN A 38 -0.02 -3.96 -2.22
CA GLN A 38 0.51 -3.58 -3.53
C GLN A 38 1.60 -4.53 -4.00
N TYR A 39 2.43 -5.07 -3.11
CA TYR A 39 3.36 -6.13 -3.49
C TYR A 39 2.60 -7.42 -3.87
N ALA A 40 1.56 -7.78 -3.12
CA ALA A 40 0.78 -8.98 -3.41
C ALA A 40 -0.04 -8.89 -4.71
N GLY A 41 -0.19 -7.70 -5.31
CA GLY A 41 -0.97 -7.52 -6.54
C GLY A 41 -2.49 -7.60 -6.34
N LEU A 42 -2.98 -7.61 -5.09
CA LEU A 42 -4.38 -7.87 -4.76
C LEU A 42 -5.35 -6.78 -5.24
N GLN A 43 -4.83 -5.58 -5.52
CA GLN A 43 -5.61 -4.44 -6.05
C GLN A 43 -5.34 -4.17 -7.53
N GLY A 44 -4.84 -5.16 -8.27
CA GLY A 44 -4.58 -5.05 -9.72
C GLY A 44 -3.26 -4.36 -10.08
N ASN A 45 -2.55 -3.80 -9.10
CA ASN A 45 -1.21 -3.22 -9.26
C ASN A 45 -0.19 -4.03 -8.46
N HIS A 46 0.89 -4.45 -9.11
CA HIS A 46 2.04 -5.10 -8.47
C HIS A 46 3.23 -4.13 -8.43
N CYS A 47 3.78 -3.86 -7.24
CA CYS A 47 4.99 -3.07 -7.08
C CYS A 47 5.94 -3.72 -6.06
N SER A 48 7.24 -3.66 -6.34
CA SER A 48 8.29 -4.18 -5.44
C SER A 48 9.09 -3.07 -4.76
N PHE A 49 8.95 -1.81 -5.18
CA PHE A 49 9.80 -0.70 -4.77
C PHE A 49 8.97 0.40 -4.10
N PHE A 50 9.15 0.54 -2.79
CA PHE A 50 8.41 1.49 -1.98
C PHE A 50 9.35 2.53 -1.39
N GLY A 51 8.96 3.80 -1.42
CA GLY A 51 9.67 4.89 -0.77
C GLY A 51 8.83 5.45 0.36
N LEU A 52 9.31 5.38 1.60
CA LEU A 52 8.70 6.11 2.69
C LEU A 52 8.98 7.60 2.49
N HIS A 53 7.91 8.39 2.42
CA HIS A 53 7.92 9.76 1.93
C HIS A 53 7.37 10.73 2.96
N ASN A 54 8.13 11.77 3.28
CA ASN A 54 7.65 12.90 4.07
C ASN A 54 7.99 14.22 3.34
N GLU A 55 6.95 14.89 2.83
CA GLU A 55 7.08 16.14 2.06
C GLU A 55 7.79 17.24 2.84
N LYS A 56 7.57 17.33 4.15
CA LYS A 56 8.19 18.36 5.02
C LYS A 56 9.66 18.07 5.31
N GLN A 57 10.11 16.84 5.13
CA GLN A 57 11.44 16.39 5.50
C GLN A 57 12.30 16.03 4.28
N GLY A 58 12.05 16.68 3.14
CA GLY A 58 12.88 16.51 1.93
C GLY A 58 12.49 15.32 1.06
N GLY A 59 11.34 14.70 1.29
CA GLY A 59 10.74 13.69 0.43
C GLY A 59 11.02 12.26 0.89
N ASN A 60 11.52 11.41 -0.02
CA ASN A 60 11.80 10.01 0.32
C ASN A 60 13.00 9.91 1.25
N TYR A 61 12.84 9.30 2.42
CA TYR A 61 13.90 9.16 3.42
C TYR A 61 14.37 7.71 3.62
N MET A 62 13.58 6.73 3.18
CA MET A 62 13.92 5.31 3.28
C MET A 62 13.22 4.54 2.16
N LEU A 63 13.96 3.64 1.51
CA LEU A 63 13.41 2.74 0.52
C LEU A 63 13.23 1.34 1.12
N ILE A 64 12.10 0.72 0.80
CA ILE A 64 11.76 -0.66 1.14
C ILE A 64 11.55 -1.40 -0.18
N LEU A 65 12.40 -2.39 -0.44
CA LEU A 65 12.34 -3.18 -1.65
C LEU A 65 11.92 -4.60 -1.26
N VAL A 66 10.68 -4.97 -1.59
CA VAL A 66 10.12 -6.27 -1.22
C VAL A 66 10.54 -7.30 -2.26
N ASN A 67 11.23 -8.35 -1.83
CA ASN A 67 11.66 -9.44 -2.70
C ASN A 67 10.59 -10.52 -2.79
N GLU A 68 10.01 -10.92 -1.66
CA GLU A 68 9.02 -12.00 -1.57
C GLU A 68 8.16 -11.92 -0.30
N LEU A 69 6.97 -12.51 -0.34
CA LEU A 69 6.16 -12.78 0.85
C LEU A 69 6.45 -14.20 1.34
N ARG A 70 6.78 -14.32 2.62
CA ARG A 70 7.03 -15.59 3.32
C ARG A 70 5.98 -15.81 4.40
N MET A 71 5.80 -17.05 4.81
CA MET A 71 5.02 -17.38 6.00
C MET A 71 5.92 -17.38 7.24
N ASP A 72 5.53 -16.63 8.26
CA ASP A 72 6.05 -16.75 9.61
C ASP A 72 5.28 -17.88 10.30
N LEU A 73 5.89 -19.07 10.37
CA LEU A 73 5.27 -20.26 10.95
C LEU A 73 4.96 -20.09 12.44
N SER A 74 5.81 -19.35 13.16
CA SER A 74 5.63 -19.09 14.59
C SER A 74 4.55 -18.04 14.83
N GLY A 75 4.53 -16.99 14.01
CA GLY A 75 3.54 -15.92 14.07
C GLY A 75 2.21 -16.23 13.38
N GLN A 76 2.11 -17.35 12.66
CA GLN A 76 0.97 -17.73 11.80
C GLN A 76 0.53 -16.58 10.87
N GLY A 77 1.51 -15.85 10.33
CA GLY A 77 1.28 -14.64 9.55
C GLY A 77 2.13 -14.60 8.28
N ILE A 78 1.91 -13.57 7.48
CA ILE A 78 2.79 -13.26 6.35
C ILE A 78 3.86 -12.27 6.79
N VAL A 79 5.04 -12.36 6.18
CA VAL A 79 6.14 -11.43 6.34
C VAL A 79 6.74 -11.12 4.98
N ALA A 80 6.92 -9.85 4.67
CA ALA A 80 7.66 -9.42 3.50
C ALA A 80 9.16 -9.48 3.80
N ASP A 81 9.90 -10.29 3.03
CA ASP A 81 11.35 -10.32 3.04
C ASP A 81 11.84 -9.19 2.12
N CYS A 82 12.49 -8.19 2.70
CA CYS A 82 12.80 -6.95 2.01
C CYS A 82 14.25 -6.50 2.19
N ALA A 83 14.72 -5.66 1.27
CA ALA A 83 15.92 -4.88 1.43
C ALA A 83 15.54 -3.47 1.89
N LEU A 84 16.13 -3.04 2.99
CA LEU A 84 15.92 -1.73 3.58
C LEU A 84 17.11 -0.82 3.25
N LEU A 85 16.83 0.33 2.67
CA LEU A 85 17.84 1.32 2.29
C LEU A 85 17.47 2.70 2.86
N PRO A 86 18.01 3.07 4.03
CA PRO A 86 17.94 4.45 4.51
C PRO A 86 18.65 5.40 3.54
N LEU A 87 18.03 6.53 3.20
CA LEU A 87 18.61 7.53 2.31
C LEU A 87 19.40 8.54 3.14
N GLU A 88 20.72 8.37 3.16
CA GLU A 88 21.66 9.23 3.88
C GLU A 88 22.09 10.41 3.02
N TYR A 89 22.03 11.65 3.52
CA TYR A 89 22.35 12.86 2.75
C TYR A 89 23.73 12.79 2.08
N GLU A 90 24.72 12.26 2.79
CA GLU A 90 26.10 12.12 2.31
C GLU A 90 26.23 11.06 1.20
N SER A 91 25.34 10.07 1.17
CA SER A 91 25.42 8.93 0.25
C SER A 91 24.47 9.03 -0.96
N VAL A 92 23.53 9.96 -0.97
CA VAL A 92 22.55 10.10 -2.08
C VAL A 92 23.25 10.37 -3.42
N GLN A 93 24.36 11.10 -3.43
CA GLN A 93 25.11 11.40 -4.66
C GLN A 93 25.71 10.12 -5.26
N THR A 94 26.28 9.26 -4.43
CA THR A 94 26.87 7.97 -4.83
C THR A 94 25.80 6.97 -5.28
N LEU A 95 24.61 7.03 -4.68
CA LEU A 95 23.44 6.21 -5.04
C LEU A 95 22.71 6.71 -6.29
N GLY A 96 23.03 7.91 -6.80
CA GLY A 96 22.22 8.64 -7.76
C GLY A 96 21.95 7.89 -9.08
N SER A 97 22.91 7.13 -9.60
CA SER A 97 22.75 6.35 -10.82
C SER A 97 21.83 5.14 -10.63
N GLY A 98 21.99 4.41 -9.52
CA GLY A 98 21.13 3.28 -9.15
C GLY A 98 19.70 3.72 -8.88
N LEU A 99 19.51 4.79 -8.13
CA LEU A 99 18.21 5.38 -7.85
C LEU A 99 17.52 5.90 -9.12
N ARG A 100 18.25 6.55 -10.02
CA ARG A 100 17.70 7.06 -11.29
C ARG A 100 17.23 5.91 -12.20
N ASN A 101 17.98 4.82 -12.27
CA ASN A 101 17.58 3.64 -13.04
C ASN A 101 16.30 3.01 -12.45
N LEU A 102 16.21 2.95 -11.11
CA LEU A 102 15.02 2.47 -10.41
C LEU A 102 13.77 3.34 -10.72
N MET A 103 13.93 4.66 -10.60
CA MET A 103 12.86 5.62 -10.87
C MET A 103 12.40 5.60 -12.34
N GLY A 104 13.32 5.38 -13.29
CA GLY A 104 13.00 5.39 -14.72
C GLY A 104 12.34 4.12 -15.25
N LYS A 105 12.64 2.94 -14.68
CA LYS A 105 12.18 1.64 -15.23
C LYS A 105 11.08 0.95 -14.44
N SER A 106 11.00 1.17 -13.12
CA SER A 106 10.25 0.25 -12.23
C SER A 106 9.15 0.91 -11.41
N GLY A 107 9.07 2.25 -11.41
CA GLY A 107 8.10 3.03 -10.65
C GLY A 107 8.25 2.83 -9.14
N ILE A 108 8.83 3.81 -8.42
CA ILE A 108 8.81 3.79 -6.96
C ILE A 108 7.43 4.28 -6.51
N VAL A 109 6.74 3.48 -5.69
CA VAL A 109 5.51 3.94 -5.03
C VAL A 109 5.88 4.66 -3.74
N SER A 110 5.50 5.94 -3.66
CA SER A 110 5.68 6.74 -2.44
C SER A 110 4.57 6.44 -1.43
N VAL A 111 4.98 5.94 -0.26
CA VAL A 111 4.11 5.76 0.91
C VAL A 111 4.26 7.00 1.77
N LYS A 112 3.24 7.87 1.76
CA LYS A 112 3.26 9.14 2.50
C LYS A 112 3.15 8.87 4.00
N THR A 113 4.04 9.49 4.78
CA THR A 113 4.06 9.35 6.24
C THR A 113 3.95 10.69 6.95
N SER A 114 3.27 10.71 8.10
CA SER A 114 3.25 11.88 8.99
C SER A 114 4.60 12.08 9.69
N ASP A 115 4.83 13.23 10.36
CA ASP A 115 6.07 13.46 11.11
C ASP A 115 6.22 12.48 12.30
N ALA A 116 5.12 12.13 12.94
CA ALA A 116 5.10 11.13 14.01
C ALA A 116 5.37 9.73 13.46
N GLU A 117 4.74 9.39 12.32
CA GLU A 117 4.93 8.11 11.64
C GLU A 117 6.34 7.95 11.10
N THR A 118 6.96 9.01 10.56
CA THR A 118 8.37 9.00 10.14
C THR A 118 9.29 8.60 11.29
N LYS A 119 9.10 9.19 12.48
CA LYS A 119 9.87 8.83 13.67
C LYS A 119 9.64 7.38 14.09
N ALA A 120 8.39 6.92 14.02
CA ALA A 120 8.03 5.53 14.31
C ALA A 120 8.68 4.55 13.32
N TRP A 121 8.71 4.85 12.02
CA TRP A 121 9.41 4.05 11.01
C TRP A 121 10.92 3.98 11.27
N LEU A 122 11.55 5.08 11.64
CA LEU A 122 12.97 5.10 12.00
C LEU A 122 13.25 4.20 13.21
N GLN A 123 12.38 4.16 14.22
CA GLN A 123 12.50 3.20 15.31
C GLN A 123 12.21 1.76 14.89
N PHE A 124 11.10 1.55 14.18
CA PHE A 124 10.62 0.24 13.76
C PHE A 124 11.60 -0.48 12.84
N SER A 125 12.31 0.27 11.99
CA SER A 125 13.32 -0.25 11.07
C SER A 125 14.41 -1.10 11.73
N VAL A 126 14.80 -0.76 12.96
CA VAL A 126 15.79 -1.54 13.73
C VAL A 126 15.25 -2.94 13.99
N GLY A 127 14.01 -3.05 14.47
CA GLY A 127 13.36 -4.32 14.73
C GLY A 127 13.22 -5.15 13.46
N MET A 128 12.88 -4.51 12.34
CA MET A 128 12.77 -5.20 11.04
C MET A 128 14.11 -5.83 10.61
N VAL A 129 15.21 -5.12 10.77
CA VAL A 129 16.56 -5.58 10.39
C VAL A 129 17.07 -6.65 11.34
N GLU A 130 16.96 -6.44 12.66
CA GLU A 130 17.46 -7.39 13.65
C GLU A 130 16.73 -8.74 13.61
N ARG A 131 15.47 -8.77 13.15
CA ARG A 131 14.74 -10.02 12.86
C ARG A 131 15.39 -10.86 11.75
N CYS A 132 16.12 -10.24 10.84
CA CYS A 132 16.81 -10.89 9.72
C CYS A 132 18.29 -11.15 9.99
N ARG A 133 18.77 -10.90 11.22
CA ARG A 133 20.20 -10.94 11.55
C ARG A 133 20.78 -12.33 11.38
N THR A 134 21.66 -12.47 10.39
CA THR A 134 22.56 -13.62 10.19
C THR A 134 24.01 -13.29 10.54
N TRP A 135 24.26 -12.06 10.99
CA TRP A 135 25.57 -11.54 11.40
C TRP A 135 25.65 -11.31 12.91
N THR A 136 26.86 -11.01 13.39
CA THR A 136 27.11 -10.62 14.78
C THR A 136 27.60 -9.18 14.83
N HIS A 137 27.12 -8.41 15.81
CA HIS A 137 27.62 -7.07 16.05
C HIS A 137 29.02 -7.12 16.65
N ASN A 138 30.01 -6.60 15.93
CA ASN A 138 31.38 -6.53 16.43
C ASN A 138 31.52 -5.32 17.37
N GLN A 139 31.91 -5.55 18.63
CA GLN A 139 32.01 -4.50 19.65
C GLN A 139 32.91 -3.32 19.25
N ASN A 140 33.96 -3.57 18.47
CA ASN A 140 34.93 -2.56 18.05
C ASN A 140 34.55 -1.85 16.75
N LYS A 141 33.62 -2.39 15.96
CA LYS A 141 33.24 -1.85 14.64
C LYS A 141 31.80 -1.33 14.59
N CYS A 142 30.87 -2.01 15.25
CA CYS A 142 29.44 -1.72 15.23
C CYS A 142 29.14 -0.35 15.85
N GLU A 143 28.37 0.46 15.13
CA GLU A 143 27.96 1.79 15.53
C GLU A 143 27.08 1.76 16.79
N TYR A 144 26.26 0.72 16.97
CA TYR A 144 25.46 0.56 18.18
C TYR A 144 26.32 0.45 19.45
N TYR A 145 27.45 -0.27 19.39
CA TYR A 145 28.36 -0.40 20.53
C TYR A 145 29.18 0.87 20.76
N LYS A 146 29.71 1.46 19.69
CA LYS A 146 30.52 2.69 19.76
C LYS A 146 29.72 3.86 20.32
N LEU A 147 28.50 4.05 19.82
CA LEU A 147 27.64 5.18 20.18
C LEU A 147 26.69 4.86 21.35
N LYS A 148 26.59 3.58 21.75
CA LYS A 148 25.71 3.07 22.82
C LYS A 148 24.25 3.50 22.63
N LYS A 149 23.77 3.40 21.40
CA LYS A 149 22.55 4.08 20.98
C LYS A 149 21.83 3.29 19.90
N ILE A 150 20.55 3.02 20.12
CA ILE A 150 19.69 2.26 19.21
C ILE A 150 18.29 2.91 19.24
N PRO A 151 17.73 3.36 18.10
CA PRO A 151 18.36 3.55 16.79
C PRO A 151 19.54 4.54 16.81
N LEU A 152 20.40 4.53 15.79
CA LEU A 152 21.54 5.48 15.69
C LEU A 152 21.08 6.93 15.61
N THR A 153 19.88 7.15 15.09
CA THR A 153 19.21 8.45 14.98
C THR A 153 18.48 8.87 16.24
N ALA A 154 18.46 8.10 17.33
CA ALA A 154 17.78 8.55 18.56
C ALA A 154 18.46 9.80 19.20
N PRO A 155 17.98 10.40 20.28
CA PRO A 155 16.57 10.60 20.54
C PRO A 155 15.86 11.43 19.44
N ASP A 156 16.57 12.14 18.56
CA ASP A 156 16.00 13.11 17.62
C ASP A 156 15.17 12.45 16.50
N LEU A 157 15.54 11.23 16.10
CA LEU A 157 14.96 10.45 15.01
C LEU A 157 14.87 11.30 13.73
N SER A 158 16.00 11.89 13.35
CA SER A 158 16.12 12.70 12.15
C SER A 158 16.27 11.84 10.89
N VAL A 159 15.65 12.29 9.80
CA VAL A 159 15.88 11.75 8.46
C VAL A 159 17.25 12.18 7.91
N GLY A 160 17.72 11.49 6.86
CA GLY A 160 19.00 11.79 6.22
C GLY A 160 20.21 11.16 6.88
N LYS A 161 20.01 10.37 7.93
CA LYS A 161 21.00 9.49 8.58
C LYS A 161 20.41 8.08 8.68
N SER A 162 21.26 7.06 8.68
CA SER A 162 20.81 5.69 8.88
C SER A 162 20.39 5.46 10.34
N PRO A 163 19.16 4.97 10.62
CA PRO A 163 18.77 4.53 11.98
C PRO A 163 19.41 3.20 12.39
N ILE A 164 19.94 2.45 11.42
CA ILE A 164 20.49 1.10 11.60
C ILE A 164 22.02 1.08 11.47
N CYS A 165 22.66 0.13 12.16
CA CYS A 165 24.11 -0.09 12.03
C CYS A 165 24.48 -0.72 10.68
N ASN A 166 25.76 -0.62 10.30
CA ASN A 166 26.23 -1.17 9.03
C ASN A 166 26.56 -2.68 9.08
N CYS A 167 26.38 -3.36 10.22
CA CYS A 167 26.83 -4.74 10.38
C CYS A 167 26.11 -5.73 9.43
N GLY A 168 24.87 -5.43 9.04
CA GLY A 168 24.08 -6.25 8.10
C GLY A 168 24.13 -5.80 6.65
N LYS A 169 24.87 -4.73 6.36
CA LYS A 169 24.85 -4.06 5.05
C LYS A 169 25.44 -4.97 3.97
N GLY A 170 24.73 -5.13 2.86
CA GLY A 170 25.14 -5.98 1.74
C GLY A 170 25.04 -7.49 1.98
N LEU A 171 24.51 -7.93 3.12
CA LEU A 171 24.35 -9.35 3.45
C LEU A 171 22.96 -9.85 3.05
N PHE A 172 22.85 -10.47 1.87
CA PHE A 172 21.58 -10.95 1.31
C PHE A 172 21.65 -12.41 0.84
N PRO A 173 20.54 -13.17 0.93
CA PRO A 173 20.38 -14.44 0.23
C PRO A 173 20.51 -14.30 -1.29
N THR A 174 20.84 -15.40 -1.97
CA THR A 174 20.98 -15.44 -3.44
C THR A 174 19.73 -15.01 -4.20
N SER A 175 18.53 -15.20 -3.61
CA SER A 175 17.26 -14.80 -4.21
C SER A 175 17.19 -13.30 -4.53
N PHE A 176 17.78 -12.43 -3.71
CA PHE A 176 17.81 -10.98 -3.97
C PHE A 176 18.66 -10.63 -5.20
N TYR A 177 19.64 -11.46 -5.55
CA TYR A 177 20.46 -11.28 -6.75
C TYR A 177 19.82 -11.92 -8.00
N ALA A 178 18.56 -12.35 -7.95
CA ALA A 178 17.84 -12.75 -9.16
C ALA A 178 17.33 -11.52 -9.94
N ASP A 179 17.06 -10.41 -9.25
CA ASP A 179 16.50 -9.20 -9.86
C ASP A 179 17.58 -8.15 -10.17
N ASP A 180 17.84 -7.89 -11.45
CA ASP A 180 18.83 -6.91 -11.90
C ASP A 180 18.55 -5.48 -11.46
N ARG A 181 17.29 -5.17 -11.12
CA ARG A 181 16.87 -3.83 -10.69
C ARG A 181 17.37 -3.50 -9.29
N ILE A 182 17.42 -4.49 -8.39
CA ILE A 182 17.83 -4.31 -7.00
C ILE A 182 19.33 -4.52 -6.78
N LYS A 183 19.99 -5.34 -7.60
CA LYS A 183 21.43 -5.64 -7.49
C LYS A 183 22.33 -4.43 -7.22
N PRO A 184 22.20 -3.28 -7.92
CA PRO A 184 23.06 -2.11 -7.69
C PRO A 184 22.87 -1.48 -6.31
N LEU A 185 21.72 -1.70 -5.66
CA LEU A 185 21.35 -1.13 -4.38
C LEU A 185 21.69 -2.05 -3.19
N LEU A 186 21.80 -3.36 -3.42
CA LEU A 186 22.08 -4.34 -2.36
C LEU A 186 23.34 -4.03 -1.52
N PRO A 187 24.48 -3.57 -2.09
CA PRO A 187 25.64 -3.20 -1.29
C PRO A 187 25.40 -2.07 -0.28
N TYR A 188 24.33 -1.31 -0.46
CA TYR A 188 23.96 -0.19 0.40
C TYR A 188 22.78 -0.49 1.32
N ALA A 189 22.07 -1.59 1.07
CA ALA A 189 20.88 -1.98 1.81
C ALA A 189 21.20 -3.02 2.89
N THR A 190 20.26 -3.22 3.82
CA THR A 190 20.29 -4.29 4.82
C THR A 190 19.02 -5.12 4.73
N ARG A 191 19.11 -6.44 4.87
CA ARG A 191 17.93 -7.32 4.85
C ARG A 191 17.03 -7.03 6.06
N ALA A 192 15.74 -6.98 5.81
CA ALA A 192 14.71 -6.66 6.79
C ALA A 192 13.48 -7.54 6.61
N ALA A 193 12.74 -7.75 7.70
CA ALA A 193 11.48 -8.48 7.73
C ALA A 193 10.35 -7.52 8.08
N LEU A 194 9.46 -7.26 7.13
CA LEU A 194 8.28 -6.40 7.30
C LEU A 194 7.02 -7.25 7.51
N GLY A 195 6.54 -7.34 8.75
CA GLY A 195 5.30 -8.05 9.09
C GLY A 195 4.13 -7.09 9.33
N PRO A 196 2.88 -7.52 9.07
CA PRO A 196 1.70 -6.78 9.50
C PRO A 196 1.68 -6.54 11.01
N LEU A 197 1.26 -5.35 11.44
CA LEU A 197 0.95 -5.07 12.84
C LEU A 197 -0.49 -5.46 13.13
N PHE A 198 -0.68 -6.47 13.97
CA PHE A 198 -2.01 -6.92 14.39
C PHE A 198 -2.47 -6.15 15.63
N SER A 199 -3.78 -5.87 15.69
CA SER A 199 -4.37 -5.36 16.91
C SER A 199 -4.21 -6.39 18.04
N PRO A 200 -3.93 -5.95 19.28
CA PRO A 200 -3.77 -6.85 20.41
C PRO A 200 -5.06 -7.66 20.65
N PRO A 201 -4.97 -8.86 21.26
CA PRO A 201 -6.11 -9.76 21.43
C PRO A 201 -7.25 -9.18 22.28
N TYR A 202 -6.96 -8.17 23.09
CA TYR A 202 -7.94 -7.44 23.92
C TYR A 202 -8.54 -6.21 23.22
N SER A 203 -8.13 -5.91 21.98
CA SER A 203 -8.83 -4.89 21.17
C SER A 203 -10.25 -5.38 20.87
N THR A 204 -11.20 -4.46 20.93
CA THR A 204 -12.63 -4.76 20.86
C THR A 204 -13.01 -5.37 19.51
N LYS A 205 -13.13 -6.70 19.50
CA LYS A 205 -13.60 -7.59 18.42
C LYS A 205 -12.68 -7.66 17.19
N PRO A 206 -11.99 -8.78 16.96
CA PRO A 206 -11.37 -9.05 15.66
C PRO A 206 -12.46 -9.19 14.59
N GLN A 207 -12.11 -8.84 13.35
CA GLN A 207 -13.06 -8.84 12.22
C GLN A 207 -13.68 -10.23 12.01
N ASP A 208 -15.00 -10.30 11.96
CA ASP A 208 -15.69 -11.47 11.44
C ASP A 208 -15.59 -11.47 9.91
N PHE A 209 -15.00 -12.54 9.36
CA PHE A 209 -14.86 -12.74 7.92
C PHE A 209 -16.21 -12.64 7.19
N LYS A 210 -17.31 -13.07 7.83
CA LYS A 210 -18.66 -12.96 7.26
C LYS A 210 -19.11 -11.52 7.11
N ASP A 211 -18.82 -10.66 8.09
CA ASP A 211 -19.16 -9.24 8.01
C ASP A 211 -18.31 -8.50 6.98
N MET A 212 -17.05 -8.90 6.78
CA MET A 212 -16.21 -8.35 5.72
C MET A 212 -16.71 -8.75 4.33
N ALA A 213 -17.02 -10.03 4.12
CA ALA A 213 -17.54 -10.54 2.84
C ALA A 213 -18.86 -9.84 2.47
N ARG A 214 -19.80 -9.72 3.43
CA ARG A 214 -21.06 -9.02 3.25
C ARG A 214 -20.88 -7.55 2.84
N LYS A 215 -19.96 -6.83 3.50
CA LYS A 215 -19.68 -5.42 3.17
C LYS A 215 -19.02 -5.25 1.79
N VAL A 216 -18.24 -6.23 1.34
CA VAL A 216 -17.67 -6.24 -0.02
C VAL A 216 -18.77 -6.46 -1.05
N GLU A 217 -19.68 -7.41 -0.82
CA GLU A 217 -20.86 -7.60 -1.68
C GLU A 217 -21.74 -6.35 -1.74
N GLU A 218 -22.01 -5.72 -0.59
CA GLU A 218 -22.78 -4.47 -0.52
C GLU A 218 -22.10 -3.33 -1.30
N ARG A 219 -20.77 -3.19 -1.20
CA ARG A 219 -20.00 -2.19 -1.97
C ARG A 219 -19.96 -2.48 -3.47
N LEU A 220 -19.77 -3.73 -3.87
CA LEU A 220 -19.83 -4.13 -5.28
C LEU A 220 -21.22 -3.88 -5.87
N ALA A 221 -22.28 -4.13 -5.10
CA ALA A 221 -23.65 -3.79 -5.46
C ALA A 221 -23.85 -2.27 -5.61
N MET A 222 -23.30 -1.46 -4.69
CA MET A 222 -23.36 0.01 -4.77
C MET A 222 -22.60 0.59 -5.98
N MET A 223 -21.37 0.14 -6.23
CA MET A 223 -20.59 0.58 -7.40
C MET A 223 -21.26 0.19 -8.71
N SER A 224 -21.89 -0.99 -8.76
CA SER A 224 -22.68 -1.41 -9.92
C SER A 224 -23.92 -0.56 -10.15
N LYS A 225 -24.39 0.18 -9.13
CA LYS A 225 -25.54 1.09 -9.22
C LYS A 225 -25.11 2.50 -9.66
N GLU A 226 -23.99 3.02 -9.15
CA GLU A 226 -23.44 4.33 -9.56
C GLU A 226 -22.96 4.33 -11.01
N ILE A 227 -22.40 3.22 -11.51
CA ILE A 227 -22.02 3.09 -12.93
C ILE A 227 -23.25 3.08 -13.86
N ARG A 228 -24.44 2.71 -13.37
CA ARG A 228 -25.66 2.59 -14.18
C ARG A 228 -26.44 3.89 -14.36
N GLU A 229 -26.21 4.90 -13.52
CA GLU A 229 -26.84 6.23 -13.69
C GLU A 229 -25.96 7.10 -14.58
N GLY A 230 -26.50 7.56 -15.72
CA GLY A 230 -25.76 8.42 -16.65
C GLY A 230 -24.86 7.70 -17.65
N THR A 231 -24.95 6.37 -17.79
CA THR A 231 -24.27 5.62 -18.87
C THR A 231 -25.22 4.70 -19.63
N CYS A 232 -24.93 4.49 -20.92
CA CYS A 232 -25.70 3.62 -21.79
C CYS A 232 -25.56 2.14 -21.38
N GLY A 233 -26.67 1.47 -21.10
CA GLY A 233 -26.72 0.05 -20.74
C GLY A 233 -26.20 -0.92 -21.80
N GLY A 234 -26.09 -0.49 -23.07
CA GLY A 234 -25.57 -1.28 -24.18
C GLY A 234 -24.08 -1.06 -24.49
N CYS A 235 -23.59 0.18 -24.41
CA CYS A 235 -22.23 0.54 -24.84
C CYS A 235 -21.39 1.31 -23.81
N GLY A 236 -21.96 1.68 -22.66
CA GLY A 236 -21.26 2.38 -21.57
C GLY A 236 -21.00 3.87 -21.78
N THR A 237 -21.41 4.46 -22.92
CA THR A 237 -21.21 5.89 -23.19
C THR A 237 -22.20 6.77 -22.42
N SER A 238 -21.76 7.94 -21.95
CA SER A 238 -22.56 8.93 -21.23
C SER A 238 -23.19 10.02 -22.11
N LYS A 239 -23.07 9.90 -23.44
CA LYS A 239 -23.55 10.87 -24.43
C LYS A 239 -24.27 10.17 -25.57
N ARG A 240 -25.27 10.84 -26.15
CA ARG A 240 -25.89 10.40 -27.40
C ARG A 240 -25.06 10.81 -28.63
N ALA A 241 -25.22 10.07 -29.72
CA ALA A 241 -24.52 10.32 -30.98
C ALA A 241 -24.98 11.62 -31.68
N ASP A 242 -26.14 12.16 -31.30
CA ASP A 242 -26.74 13.40 -31.81
C ASP A 242 -26.29 14.66 -31.03
N GLY A 243 -25.45 14.52 -30.00
CA GLY A 243 -24.93 15.63 -29.20
C GLY A 243 -25.78 16.01 -27.99
N ASP A 244 -26.90 15.33 -27.74
CA ASP A 244 -27.74 15.52 -26.55
C ASP A 244 -27.10 14.85 -25.31
N GLU A 245 -27.07 15.56 -24.18
CA GLU A 245 -26.51 15.09 -22.91
C GLU A 245 -27.48 14.16 -22.15
N THR A 246 -28.75 14.11 -22.54
CA THR A 246 -29.77 13.33 -21.84
C THR A 246 -29.92 11.93 -22.45
N LEU A 247 -29.61 10.85 -21.75
CA LEU A 247 -29.81 9.48 -22.27
C LEU A 247 -31.30 9.07 -22.31
N MET A 248 -31.66 8.14 -23.20
CA MET A 248 -33.04 7.63 -23.30
C MET A 248 -33.30 6.56 -22.25
N LYS A 249 -34.32 6.75 -21.42
CA LYS A 249 -34.75 5.72 -20.47
C LYS A 249 -35.57 4.63 -21.16
N CYS A 250 -35.42 3.39 -20.71
CA CYS A 250 -36.29 2.30 -21.14
C CYS A 250 -37.77 2.66 -20.87
N ALA A 251 -38.60 2.63 -21.91
CA ALA A 251 -40.01 3.04 -21.80
C ALA A 251 -40.84 2.20 -20.81
N ARG A 252 -40.41 0.96 -20.54
CA ARG A 252 -41.12 0.03 -19.64
C ARG A 252 -40.73 0.19 -18.17
N CYS A 253 -39.43 0.06 -17.86
CA CYS A 253 -38.97 0.05 -16.46
C CYS A 253 -38.44 1.42 -15.98
N LYS A 254 -38.09 2.32 -16.91
CA LYS A 254 -37.40 3.59 -16.65
C LYS A 254 -36.10 3.49 -15.82
N GLY A 255 -35.59 2.27 -15.59
CA GLY A 255 -34.47 1.97 -14.68
C GLY A 255 -33.12 1.75 -15.34
N ILE A 256 -33.04 1.87 -16.67
CA ILE A 256 -31.80 1.82 -17.44
C ILE A 256 -31.87 2.84 -18.58
N GLU A 257 -30.73 3.40 -18.94
CA GLU A 257 -30.56 4.46 -19.92
C GLU A 257 -29.79 3.97 -21.15
N TYR A 258 -30.08 4.54 -22.32
CA TYR A 258 -29.45 4.18 -23.59
C TYR A 258 -29.12 5.42 -24.41
N CYS A 259 -27.98 5.40 -25.10
CA CYS A 259 -27.59 6.47 -26.01
C CYS A 259 -28.35 6.43 -27.35
N SER A 260 -28.89 5.26 -27.73
CA SER A 260 -29.60 5.07 -28.99
C SER A 260 -30.58 3.88 -28.94
N LYS A 261 -31.52 3.81 -29.89
CA LYS A 261 -32.48 2.70 -29.99
C LYS A 261 -31.79 1.40 -30.38
N GLU A 262 -30.68 1.48 -31.09
CA GLU A 262 -29.83 0.35 -31.49
C GLU A 262 -29.18 -0.27 -30.25
N CYS A 263 -28.64 0.54 -29.34
CA CYS A 263 -28.10 0.05 -28.07
C CYS A 263 -29.18 -0.58 -27.19
N GLN A 264 -30.38 -0.01 -27.15
CA GLN A 264 -31.52 -0.61 -26.44
C GLN A 264 -31.93 -1.97 -27.03
N LYS A 265 -31.98 -2.10 -28.36
CA LYS A 265 -32.30 -3.37 -29.03
C LYS A 265 -31.20 -4.41 -28.84
N GLY A 266 -29.93 -3.99 -28.89
CA GLY A 266 -28.78 -4.86 -28.66
C GLY A 266 -28.75 -5.43 -27.24
N ASP A 267 -29.05 -4.60 -26.24
CA ASP A 267 -29.07 -5.01 -24.83
C ASP A 267 -30.36 -5.78 -24.44
N TRP A 268 -31.39 -5.81 -25.29
CA TRP A 268 -32.70 -6.37 -24.96
C TRP A 268 -32.65 -7.83 -24.49
N LYS A 269 -31.79 -8.66 -25.07
CA LYS A 269 -31.65 -10.08 -24.66
C LYS A 269 -31.24 -10.21 -23.19
N ARG A 270 -30.39 -9.30 -22.70
CA ARG A 270 -29.93 -9.26 -21.31
C ARG A 270 -30.95 -8.53 -20.43
N HIS A 271 -31.37 -7.34 -20.86
CA HIS A 271 -32.25 -6.47 -20.07
C HIS A 271 -33.66 -7.05 -19.85
N LYS A 272 -34.19 -7.85 -20.78
CA LYS A 272 -35.57 -8.36 -20.73
C LYS A 272 -35.89 -9.11 -19.42
N ALA A 273 -34.93 -9.85 -18.86
CA ALA A 273 -35.10 -10.59 -17.61
C ALA A 273 -35.33 -9.66 -16.40
N ASP A 274 -34.66 -8.51 -16.39
CA ASP A 274 -34.69 -7.54 -15.29
C ASP A 274 -35.66 -6.37 -15.53
N CYS A 275 -36.34 -6.35 -16.69
CA CYS A 275 -37.22 -5.25 -17.10
C CYS A 275 -38.62 -5.34 -16.46
N GLN A 276 -38.73 -4.88 -15.23
CA GLN A 276 -40.00 -4.81 -14.48
C GLN A 276 -40.66 -3.44 -14.58
N VAL A 277 -42.00 -3.39 -14.67
CA VAL A 277 -42.76 -2.14 -14.72
C VAL A 277 -42.60 -1.42 -13.38
N ARG A 278 -42.18 -0.15 -13.41
CA ARG A 278 -42.27 0.72 -12.23
C ARG A 278 -43.72 1.20 -12.13
N GLU A 279 -44.46 0.73 -11.12
CA GLU A 279 -45.69 1.39 -10.71
C GLU A 279 -45.32 2.80 -10.21
N THR A 280 -45.98 3.80 -10.79
CA THR A 280 -45.86 5.22 -10.42
C THR A 280 -46.70 5.53 -9.20
#